data_AF-A0A0R3Q040-F1
#
_entry.id   AF-A0A0R3Q040-F1
#
_cell.length_a   1.000
_cell.length_b   1.000
_cell.length_c   1.000
_cell.angle_alpha   90.00
_cell.angle_beta   90.00
_cell.angle_gamma   90.00
#
_symmetry.space_group_name_H-M   'P 1'
#
loop_
_entity.id
_entity.type
_entity.pdbx_description
1 polymer ?
#
loop_
_entity_poly.entity_id
_entity_poly.type
_entity_poly.pdbx_seq_one_letter_code
_entity_poly.pdbx_strand_id
1 'polypeptide(L)'
;MKRKKEYVSSAHKDVNTTMDEHRPRDSWTTIKDAILDSSLTPLHIERLSDYLRSQKDDHSAREAVQRSVDFQFLSQILISYNATTSSTDRSIFDVMDLLENTYKVNMSVISPVVWGENSREIYRKRRQFGGTLSRTTPNEVLELLDGLRMWKTVLNHSRSLFSVDTGEMSLYDELDVDAVEDRHKYLYIYLLRIFKQSIESVAPRLSHMVSHFFSRVSKLFLHPESPLFSPVLSFLSLKPVIDLNNVPELYKLLLSSSTDHHHQEREWILSLISESLIEPMDYNLLQNRSGVKLLLSLFPTCMLNMASRRLILAILKSAVQMPSVAHDLFYRMNLHSWIASIITVLLAMNPLNDKPAAVDNIEAIQSTVEAKWHPKQRRCAS
;
A
#
# COMPACT_ATOMS: atom_id res chain seq x y z
N MET A 1 20.71 33.08 -69.01
CA MET A 1 19.48 33.83 -69.32
C MET A 1 19.42 35.07 -68.41
N LYS A 2 19.41 36.27 -69.02
CA LYS A 2 18.99 37.63 -68.55
C LYS A 2 19.38 38.07 -67.11
N ARG A 3 20.36 38.97 -66.86
CA ARG A 3 20.33 40.49 -66.88
C ARG A 3 19.05 41.06 -66.24
N LYS A 4 18.99 42.03 -65.32
CA LYS A 4 19.86 43.15 -64.87
C LYS A 4 19.34 43.72 -63.51
N LYS A 5 20.24 44.39 -62.78
CA LYS A 5 20.11 45.48 -61.78
C LYS A 5 18.79 46.29 -61.73
N GLU A 6 18.40 46.71 -60.51
CA GLU A 6 18.15 48.13 -60.19
C GLU A 6 18.08 48.41 -58.68
N TYR A 7 18.75 49.50 -58.29
CA TYR A 7 18.74 50.16 -56.98
C TYR A 7 17.87 51.41 -57.17
N VAL A 8 16.83 51.63 -56.35
CA VAL A 8 16.29 52.97 -56.09
C VAL A 8 15.85 53.07 -54.64
N SER A 9 16.40 54.08 -53.99
CA SER A 9 16.13 54.59 -52.65
C SER A 9 14.79 55.34 -52.58
N SER A 10 14.06 55.22 -51.47
CA SER A 10 13.24 56.33 -50.97
C SER A 10 13.41 56.46 -49.47
N ALA A 11 14.15 57.48 -49.07
CA ALA A 11 14.22 57.99 -47.71
C ALA A 11 12.97 58.83 -47.39
N HIS A 12 12.50 58.75 -46.14
CA HIS A 12 11.74 59.71 -45.30
C HIS A 12 10.85 58.89 -44.34
N LYS A 13 10.89 59.03 -43.02
CA LYS A 13 11.49 60.01 -42.10
C LYS A 13 11.60 59.34 -40.74
N ASP A 14 12.68 59.64 -40.02
CA ASP A 14 12.79 59.44 -38.58
C ASP A 14 11.62 60.09 -37.85
N VAL A 15 10.99 59.32 -36.97
CA VAL A 15 10.43 59.82 -35.72
C VAL A 15 10.97 58.89 -34.64
N ASN A 16 12.00 59.38 -33.93
CA ASN A 16 12.35 58.96 -32.57
C ASN A 16 11.07 58.65 -31.79
N THR A 17 11.04 57.69 -30.87
CA THR A 17 11.54 57.92 -29.51
C THR A 17 11.35 56.60 -28.75
N THR A 18 12.46 55.96 -28.38
CA THR A 18 12.71 55.27 -27.10
C THR A 18 11.47 54.92 -26.25
N MET A 19 11.12 53.65 -26.09
CA MET A 19 10.55 53.06 -24.85
C MET A 19 10.46 51.53 -25.01
N ASP A 20 11.46 50.81 -24.49
CA ASP A 20 11.35 49.50 -23.80
C ASP A 20 12.73 48.84 -23.55
N GLU A 21 13.79 49.64 -23.44
CA GLU A 21 14.86 49.32 -22.50
C GLU A 21 14.34 49.59 -21.09
N HIS A 22 14.54 48.64 -20.16
CA HIS A 22 14.16 48.62 -18.73
C HIS A 22 13.00 47.69 -18.32
N ARG A 23 13.05 46.39 -18.68
CA ARG A 23 12.70 45.37 -17.68
C ARG A 23 13.99 44.99 -16.94
N PRO A 24 14.13 45.26 -15.63
CA PRO A 24 15.29 44.77 -14.90
C PRO A 24 15.28 43.23 -15.02
N ARG A 25 16.39 42.66 -15.50
CA ARG A 25 16.62 41.21 -15.36
C ARG A 25 16.78 40.99 -13.87
N ASP A 26 15.68 40.66 -13.20
CA ASP A 26 15.69 40.40 -11.76
C ASP A 26 16.75 39.33 -11.49
N SER A 27 17.79 39.74 -10.77
CA SER A 27 18.88 38.85 -10.39
C SER A 27 18.34 37.83 -9.38
N TRP A 28 18.86 36.61 -9.39
CA TRP A 28 18.49 35.55 -8.45
C TRP A 28 18.47 36.04 -6.99
N THR A 29 19.39 36.92 -6.61
CA THR A 29 19.46 37.52 -5.27
C THR A 29 18.25 38.39 -4.97
N THR A 30 17.76 39.19 -5.92
CA THR A 30 16.55 40.01 -5.77
C THR A 30 15.30 39.13 -5.55
N ILE A 31 15.21 38.01 -6.27
CA ILE A 31 14.10 37.07 -6.13
C ILE A 31 14.17 36.34 -4.80
N LYS A 32 15.37 35.90 -4.40
CA LYS A 32 15.61 35.24 -3.11
C LYS A 32 15.25 36.16 -1.93
N ASP A 33 15.72 37.40 -1.95
CA ASP A 33 15.48 38.35 -0.87
C ASP A 33 13.99 38.74 -0.78
N ALA A 34 13.30 38.87 -1.92
CA ALA A 34 11.85 39.09 -1.95
C ALA A 34 11.04 37.94 -1.31
N ILE A 35 11.50 36.70 -1.48
CA ILE A 35 10.89 35.49 -0.89
C ILE A 35 11.18 35.38 0.62
N LEU A 36 12.31 35.93 1.08
CA LEU A 36 12.70 35.91 2.49
C LEU A 36 12.03 37.02 3.31
N ASP A 37 11.82 38.20 2.72
CA ASP A 37 11.27 39.38 3.40
C ASP A 37 9.74 39.47 3.35
N SER A 38 9.11 38.85 2.35
CA SER A 38 7.66 38.89 2.14
C SER A 38 7.05 37.51 2.36
N SER A 39 5.83 37.43 2.93
CA SER A 39 5.06 36.18 2.87
C SER A 39 4.94 35.73 1.41
N LEU A 40 5.25 34.45 1.12
CA LEU A 40 5.24 33.93 -0.24
C LEU A 40 3.87 34.19 -0.89
N THR A 41 3.86 34.99 -1.96
CA THR A 41 2.68 35.20 -2.79
C THR A 41 2.77 34.32 -4.04
N PRO A 42 1.63 33.96 -4.67
CA PRO A 42 1.62 33.20 -5.92
C PRO A 42 2.51 33.81 -7.03
N LEU A 43 2.59 35.14 -7.08
CA LEU A 43 3.40 35.87 -8.05
C LEU A 43 4.91 35.68 -7.83
N HIS A 44 5.35 35.55 -6.57
CA HIS A 44 6.76 35.28 -6.27
C HIS A 44 7.18 33.87 -6.71
N ILE A 45 6.29 32.89 -6.61
CA ILE A 45 6.53 31.50 -7.03
C ILE A 45 6.57 31.39 -8.55
N GLU A 46 5.69 32.11 -9.26
CA GLU A 46 5.69 32.15 -10.72
C GLU A 46 6.99 32.76 -11.26
N ARG A 47 7.42 33.91 -10.71
CA ARG A 47 8.70 34.55 -11.07
C ARG A 47 9.91 33.64 -10.80
N LEU A 48 9.88 32.89 -9.70
CA LEU A 48 10.92 31.92 -9.37
C LEU A 48 10.94 30.75 -10.36
N SER A 49 9.78 30.21 -10.70
CA SER A 49 9.62 29.13 -11.69
C SER A 49 10.14 29.57 -13.07
N ASP A 50 9.77 30.78 -13.52
CA ASP A 50 10.20 31.34 -14.81
C ASP A 50 11.73 31.56 -14.86
N TYR A 51 12.32 32.06 -13.77
CA TYR A 51 13.76 32.21 -13.66
C TYR A 51 14.49 30.87 -13.74
N LEU A 52 14.04 29.87 -12.96
CA LEU A 52 14.65 28.53 -12.93
C LEU A 52 14.46 27.77 -14.26
N ARG A 53 13.35 28.00 -14.98
CA ARG A 53 13.13 27.39 -16.30
C ARG A 53 14.00 28.06 -17.38
N SER A 54 14.13 29.39 -17.36
CA SER A 54 14.90 30.13 -18.37
C SER A 54 16.42 30.00 -18.21
N GLN A 55 16.91 29.80 -16.98
CA GLN A 55 18.34 29.68 -16.67
C GLN A 55 18.79 28.23 -16.49
N LYS A 56 17.97 27.25 -16.92
CA LYS A 56 18.26 25.83 -16.75
C LYS A 56 19.57 25.42 -17.42
N ASP A 57 19.97 26.00 -18.55
CA ASP A 57 21.14 25.56 -19.32
C ASP A 57 22.44 26.33 -19.02
N ASP A 58 22.38 27.40 -18.23
CA ASP A 58 23.55 28.20 -17.85
C ASP A 58 24.28 27.59 -16.64
N HIS A 59 25.53 27.18 -16.85
CA HIS A 59 26.39 26.60 -15.81
C HIS A 59 26.68 27.59 -14.67
N SER A 60 26.83 28.88 -14.97
CA SER A 60 27.14 29.91 -13.97
C SER A 60 25.93 30.18 -13.08
N ALA A 61 24.74 30.21 -13.67
CA ALA A 61 23.47 30.34 -12.95
C ALA A 61 23.21 29.13 -12.06
N ARG A 62 23.52 27.91 -12.52
CA ARG A 62 23.38 26.69 -11.71
C ARG A 62 24.23 26.73 -10.43
N GLU A 63 25.50 27.11 -10.55
CA GLU A 63 26.37 27.25 -9.38
C GLU A 63 25.92 28.37 -8.44
N ALA A 64 25.43 29.49 -8.98
CA ALA A 64 24.92 30.59 -8.18
C ALA A 64 23.69 30.17 -7.36
N VAL A 65 22.73 29.48 -7.98
CA VAL A 65 21.54 28.94 -7.31
C VAL A 65 21.95 27.88 -6.27
N GLN A 66 22.83 26.96 -6.62
CA GLN A 66 23.26 25.90 -5.70
C GLN A 66 23.94 26.44 -4.43
N ARG A 67 24.77 27.48 -4.55
CA ARG A 67 25.46 28.10 -3.40
C ARG A 67 24.54 28.95 -2.53
N SER A 68 23.44 29.43 -3.08
CA SER A 68 22.60 30.43 -2.43
C SER A 68 21.29 29.85 -1.89
N VAL A 69 20.86 28.66 -2.31
CA VAL A 69 19.75 27.97 -1.68
C VAL A 69 20.19 27.49 -0.29
N ASP A 70 19.64 28.12 0.73
CA ASP A 70 19.92 27.85 2.14
C ASP A 70 18.71 27.23 2.85
N PHE A 71 18.94 26.76 4.08
CA PHE A 71 17.89 26.23 4.95
C PHE A 71 16.73 27.21 5.12
N GLN A 72 17.01 28.52 5.20
CA GLN A 72 15.99 29.54 5.42
C GLN A 72 15.04 29.63 4.23
N PHE A 73 15.56 29.69 3.01
CA PHE A 73 14.79 29.71 1.78
C PHE A 73 13.92 28.46 1.63
N LEU A 74 14.50 27.26 1.81
CA LEU A 74 13.75 26.01 1.70
C LEU A 74 12.66 25.89 2.79
N SER A 75 12.94 26.35 4.01
CA SER A 75 11.95 26.35 5.09
C SER A 75 10.75 27.26 4.78
N GLN A 76 10.97 28.42 4.17
CA GLN A 76 9.88 29.33 3.79
C GLN A 76 8.99 28.75 2.69
N ILE A 77 9.60 28.09 1.70
CA ILE A 77 8.84 27.39 0.66
C ILE A 77 7.97 26.29 1.29
N LEU A 78 8.51 25.48 2.20
CA LEU A 78 7.77 24.39 2.84
C LEU A 78 6.68 24.86 3.80
N ILE A 79 6.87 26.00 4.47
CA ILE A 79 5.84 26.63 5.31
C ILE A 79 4.64 27.03 4.44
N SER A 80 4.89 27.56 3.24
CA SER A 80 3.82 27.94 2.30
C SER A 80 3.15 26.76 1.59
N TYR A 81 3.80 25.59 1.57
CA TYR A 81 3.33 24.41 0.89
C TYR A 81 2.26 23.67 1.71
N ASN A 82 1.04 23.56 1.18
CA ASN A 82 -0.06 22.88 1.86
C ASN A 82 -0.31 21.44 1.37
N ALA A 83 0.55 20.92 0.48
CA ALA A 83 0.43 19.59 -0.12
C ALA A 83 -0.93 19.31 -0.78
N THR A 84 -1.52 20.32 -1.43
CA THR A 84 -2.79 20.21 -2.16
C THR A 84 -2.60 20.16 -3.68
N THR A 85 -3.69 19.94 -4.42
CA THR A 85 -3.71 19.98 -5.89
C THR A 85 -3.93 21.40 -6.45
N SER A 86 -3.86 22.43 -5.61
CA SER A 86 -3.99 23.83 -6.04
C SER A 86 -2.88 24.22 -7.02
N SER A 87 -3.15 25.22 -7.88
CA SER A 87 -2.16 25.73 -8.84
C SER A 87 -0.89 26.26 -8.15
N THR A 88 -1.04 26.85 -6.96
CA THR A 88 0.07 27.33 -6.14
C THR A 88 0.94 26.20 -5.62
N ASP A 89 0.35 25.16 -5.03
CA ASP A 89 1.11 24.01 -4.51
C ASP A 89 1.77 23.20 -5.63
N ARG A 90 1.14 23.09 -6.80
CA ARG A 90 1.78 22.49 -8.00
C ARG A 90 3.00 23.29 -8.44
N SER A 91 2.90 24.62 -8.45
CA SER A 91 4.04 25.48 -8.82
C SER A 91 5.17 25.39 -7.80
N ILE A 92 4.85 25.31 -6.50
CA ILE A 92 5.83 25.07 -5.43
C ILE A 92 6.53 23.72 -5.63
N PHE A 93 5.75 22.68 -5.92
CA PHE A 93 6.29 21.34 -6.17
C PHE A 93 7.20 21.31 -7.40
N ASP A 94 6.79 21.93 -8.52
CA ASP A 94 7.61 22.05 -9.74
C ASP A 94 8.94 22.77 -9.46
N VAL A 95 8.91 23.84 -8.66
CA VAL A 95 10.13 24.55 -8.23
C VAL A 95 11.04 23.62 -7.42
N MET A 96 10.48 22.89 -6.45
CA MET A 96 11.26 21.95 -5.62
C MET A 96 11.86 20.82 -6.47
N ASP A 97 11.10 20.28 -7.42
CA ASP A 97 11.55 19.27 -8.38
C ASP A 97 12.70 19.81 -9.25
N LEU A 98 12.57 21.04 -9.77
CA LEU A 98 13.65 21.69 -10.52
C LEU A 98 14.91 21.86 -9.66
N LEU A 99 14.79 22.30 -8.42
CA LEU A 99 15.92 22.49 -7.51
C LEU A 99 16.66 21.18 -7.23
N GLU A 100 15.92 20.09 -6.99
CA GLU A 100 16.51 18.77 -6.71
C GLU A 100 17.06 18.11 -7.97
N ASN A 101 16.25 18.00 -9.03
CA ASN A 101 16.60 17.20 -10.22
C ASN A 101 17.50 17.94 -11.20
N THR A 102 17.26 19.24 -11.42
CA THR A 102 18.01 20.04 -12.40
C THR A 102 19.22 20.74 -11.76
N TYR A 103 19.04 21.40 -10.62
CA TYR A 103 20.08 22.18 -9.96
C TYR A 103 20.90 21.40 -8.92
N LYS A 104 20.53 20.15 -8.63
CA LYS A 104 21.24 19.24 -7.68
C LYS A 104 21.48 19.88 -6.31
N VAL A 105 20.50 20.64 -5.84
CA VAL A 105 20.54 21.25 -4.50
C VAL A 105 20.40 20.16 -3.45
N ASN A 106 21.17 20.29 -2.36
CA ASN A 106 21.11 19.34 -1.26
C ASN A 106 19.85 19.56 -0.41
N MET A 107 18.86 18.67 -0.57
CA MET A 107 17.61 18.69 0.21
C MET A 107 17.73 18.01 1.58
N SER A 108 18.84 17.35 1.93
CA SER A 108 19.00 16.73 3.26
C SER A 108 18.99 17.75 4.40
N VAL A 109 19.30 19.01 4.08
CA VAL A 109 19.36 20.14 5.03
C VAL A 109 18.01 20.38 5.74
N ILE A 110 16.89 20.06 5.06
CA ILE A 110 15.52 20.21 5.60
C ILE A 110 14.95 18.93 6.21
N SER A 111 15.62 17.77 6.15
CA SER A 111 15.07 16.49 6.65
C SER A 111 15.01 16.42 8.18
N PRO A 112 13.88 16.03 8.82
CA PRO A 112 12.65 15.51 8.24
C PRO A 112 11.79 16.60 7.60
N VAL A 113 11.20 16.29 6.44
CA VAL A 113 10.37 17.22 5.68
C VAL A 113 9.02 17.36 6.35
N VAL A 114 8.74 18.57 6.85
CA VAL A 114 7.44 18.99 7.38
C VAL A 114 6.93 20.18 6.56
N TRP A 115 5.62 20.31 6.41
CA TRP A 115 5.02 21.33 5.53
C TRP A 115 3.80 21.99 6.18
N GLY A 116 3.39 23.10 5.58
CA GLY A 116 2.24 23.89 6.01
C GLY A 116 2.57 24.89 7.11
N GLU A 117 1.62 25.77 7.41
CA GLU A 117 1.80 26.89 8.33
C GLU A 117 2.24 26.43 9.74
N ASN A 118 1.70 25.31 10.21
CA ASN A 118 2.02 24.70 11.50
C ASN A 118 3.50 24.27 11.61
N SER A 119 4.18 24.03 10.48
CA SER A 119 5.59 23.66 10.44
C SER A 119 6.56 24.81 10.75
N ARG A 120 6.08 26.07 10.74
CA ARG A 120 6.91 27.27 10.99
C ARG A 120 7.64 27.19 12.33
N GLU A 121 6.96 26.76 13.37
CA GLU A 121 7.53 26.67 14.71
C GLU A 121 8.61 25.58 14.80
N ILE A 122 8.41 24.47 14.08
CA ILE A 122 9.38 23.37 13.98
C ILE A 122 10.66 23.87 13.30
N TYR A 123 10.53 24.57 12.16
CA TYR A 123 11.69 25.14 11.45
C TYR A 123 12.37 26.26 12.24
N ARG A 124 11.61 27.07 12.99
CA ARG A 124 12.16 28.11 13.88
C ARG A 124 13.02 27.51 14.99
N LYS A 125 12.50 26.50 15.71
CA LYS A 125 13.25 25.77 16.74
C LYS A 125 14.50 25.12 16.15
N ARG A 126 14.38 24.54 14.96
CA ARG A 126 15.52 23.91 14.28
C ARG A 126 16.58 24.90 13.83
N ARG A 127 16.21 26.12 13.44
CA ARG A 127 17.15 27.21 13.18
C ARG A 127 17.90 27.64 14.44
N GLN A 128 17.22 27.68 15.58
CA GLN A 128 17.78 28.13 16.86
C GLN A 128 18.67 27.07 17.53
N PHE A 129 18.25 25.82 17.53
CA PHE A 129 18.90 24.73 18.28
C PHE A 129 19.65 23.71 17.40
N GLY A 130 19.52 23.80 16.07
CA GLY A 130 20.10 22.84 15.13
C GLY A 130 19.32 21.51 15.04
N GLY A 131 19.66 20.68 14.04
CA GLY A 131 18.93 19.44 13.73
C GLY A 131 19.10 18.30 14.74
N THR A 132 20.15 18.33 15.56
CA THR A 132 20.44 17.26 16.55
C THR A 132 19.68 17.46 17.86
N LEU A 133 19.50 18.72 18.29
CA LEU A 133 18.84 19.06 19.57
C LEU A 133 17.33 19.22 19.41
N SER A 134 16.84 19.60 18.23
CA SER A 134 15.41 19.75 17.94
C SER A 134 14.96 18.70 16.92
N ARG A 135 14.59 17.51 17.42
CA ARG A 135 13.99 16.44 16.61
C ARG A 135 12.47 16.55 16.70
N THR A 136 11.80 16.48 15.56
CA THR A 136 10.34 16.45 15.49
C THR A 136 9.81 15.19 16.16
N THR A 137 8.90 15.35 17.11
CA THR A 137 8.26 14.23 17.80
C THR A 137 7.10 13.67 16.98
N PRO A 138 6.71 12.39 17.16
CA PRO A 138 5.54 11.83 16.48
C PRO A 138 4.26 12.63 16.72
N ASN A 139 4.08 13.21 17.92
CA ASN A 139 2.91 14.04 18.24
C ASN A 139 2.89 15.33 17.43
N GLU A 140 4.04 16.03 17.32
CA GLU A 140 4.14 17.22 16.48
C GLU A 140 3.83 16.90 15.01
N VAL A 141 4.19 15.70 14.51
CA VAL A 141 3.82 15.27 13.15
C VAL A 141 2.31 15.08 13.02
N LEU A 142 1.64 14.50 14.03
CA LEU A 142 0.19 14.32 14.01
C LEU A 142 -0.56 15.65 14.02
N GLU A 143 -0.03 16.69 14.67
CA GLU A 143 -0.60 18.05 14.66
C GLU A 143 -0.53 18.74 13.28
N LEU A 144 0.35 18.27 12.38
CA LEU A 144 0.43 18.77 11.01
C LEU A 144 -0.64 18.16 10.10
N LEU A 145 -1.30 17.07 10.52
CA LEU A 145 -2.26 16.34 9.71
C LEU A 145 -3.68 16.87 9.93
N ASP A 146 -4.29 17.41 8.87
CA ASP A 146 -5.70 17.78 8.85
C ASP A 146 -6.56 16.54 8.53
N GLY A 147 -7.25 16.02 9.54
CA GLY A 147 -8.09 14.82 9.40
C GLY A 147 -9.20 14.94 8.37
N LEU A 148 -9.79 16.13 8.19
CA LEU A 148 -10.83 16.36 7.18
C LEU A 148 -10.24 16.36 5.77
N ARG A 149 -9.07 16.99 5.58
CA ARG A 149 -8.34 16.92 4.30
C ARG A 149 -7.87 15.50 4.00
N MET A 150 -7.37 14.77 4.99
CA MET A 150 -6.99 13.37 4.81
C MET A 150 -8.19 12.53 4.39
N TRP A 151 -9.34 12.72 5.04
CA TRP A 151 -10.56 12.01 4.67
C TRP A 151 -11.03 12.34 3.24
N LYS A 152 -11.07 13.62 2.87
CA LYS A 152 -11.40 14.06 1.50
C LYS A 152 -10.41 13.54 0.47
N THR A 153 -9.12 13.53 0.81
CA THR A 153 -8.05 13.00 -0.04
C THR A 153 -8.23 11.50 -0.21
N VAL A 154 -8.44 10.77 0.88
CA VAL A 154 -8.77 9.34 0.84
C VAL A 154 -9.98 9.16 -0.04
N LEU A 155 -11.09 9.88 0.16
CA LEU A 155 -12.32 9.78 -0.63
C LEU A 155 -12.06 9.94 -2.14
N ASN A 156 -11.32 10.97 -2.54
CA ASN A 156 -11.08 11.32 -3.94
C ASN A 156 -9.87 10.61 -4.57
N HIS A 157 -9.02 9.96 -3.79
CA HIS A 157 -7.81 9.28 -4.28
C HIS A 157 -8.16 7.90 -4.86
N SER A 158 -8.78 7.87 -6.03
CA SER A 158 -8.77 6.64 -6.82
C SER A 158 -7.38 6.53 -7.44
N ARG A 159 -6.60 5.47 -7.13
CA ARG A 159 -5.54 5.15 -8.08
C ARG A 159 -6.26 4.71 -9.35
N SER A 160 -6.19 5.54 -10.38
CA SER A 160 -6.48 5.09 -11.73
C SER A 160 -5.40 4.08 -12.08
N LEU A 161 -5.68 2.79 -11.85
CA LEU A 161 -4.81 1.71 -12.33
C LEU A 161 -5.05 1.43 -13.81
N PHE A 162 -6.17 1.93 -14.35
CA PHE A 162 -6.51 1.84 -15.76
C PHE A 162 -7.01 3.21 -16.24
N SER A 163 -6.27 3.85 -17.13
CA SER A 163 -6.77 4.94 -17.97
C SER A 163 -7.76 4.34 -18.99
N VAL A 164 -8.90 3.84 -18.53
CA VAL A 164 -10.04 3.65 -19.41
C VAL A 164 -10.87 4.89 -19.24
N ASP A 165 -10.89 5.68 -20.31
CA ASP A 165 -11.71 6.87 -20.51
C ASP A 165 -13.19 6.46 -20.69
N THR A 166 -13.67 5.54 -19.86
CA THR A 166 -15.09 5.29 -19.65
C THR A 166 -15.49 6.27 -18.56
N GLY A 167 -16.50 7.09 -18.84
CA GLY A 167 -17.20 7.91 -17.86
C GLY A 167 -17.91 7.06 -16.81
N GLU A 168 -17.16 6.21 -16.11
CA GLU A 168 -17.59 5.55 -14.90
C GLU A 168 -17.79 6.67 -13.88
N MET A 169 -19.07 6.94 -13.60
CA MET A 169 -19.50 7.61 -12.38
C MET A 169 -18.64 7.11 -11.23
N SER A 170 -18.17 8.05 -10.41
CA SER A 170 -17.44 7.75 -9.20
C SER A 170 -18.26 6.72 -8.41
N LEU A 171 -17.64 5.66 -7.89
CA LEU A 171 -18.33 4.61 -7.08
C LEU A 171 -19.17 5.20 -5.92
N TYR A 172 -18.93 6.46 -5.60
CA TYR A 172 -19.63 7.32 -4.64
C TYR A 172 -21.00 7.85 -5.14
N ASP A 173 -21.16 8.09 -6.44
CA ASP A 173 -22.45 8.48 -7.03
C ASP A 173 -23.41 7.28 -7.08
N GLU A 174 -22.89 6.05 -7.25
CA GLU A 174 -23.66 4.81 -7.15
C GLU A 174 -24.06 4.46 -5.71
N LEU A 175 -23.27 4.93 -4.73
CA LEU A 175 -23.48 4.67 -3.30
C LEU A 175 -23.97 5.93 -2.57
N ASP A 176 -24.84 6.73 -3.18
CA ASP A 176 -25.59 7.88 -2.64
C ASP A 176 -25.13 8.29 -1.23
N VAL A 177 -23.95 8.93 -1.14
CA VAL A 177 -23.21 9.12 0.13
C VAL A 177 -24.05 9.88 1.16
N ASP A 178 -25.02 10.66 0.71
CA ASP A 178 -25.84 11.56 1.51
C ASP A 178 -27.13 10.91 2.06
N ALA A 179 -27.57 9.75 1.57
CA ALA A 179 -28.86 9.18 1.95
C ALA A 179 -28.90 8.26 3.18
N VAL A 180 -27.76 7.89 3.81
CA VAL A 180 -27.79 6.94 4.94
C VAL A 180 -26.77 7.30 6.02
N GLU A 181 -27.27 7.65 7.21
CA GLU A 181 -26.51 7.91 8.45
C GLU A 181 -25.81 6.66 9.06
N ASP A 182 -25.59 5.59 8.27
CA ASP A 182 -25.09 4.32 8.79
C ASP A 182 -23.56 4.27 8.82
N ARG A 183 -22.99 4.22 10.03
CA ARG A 183 -21.55 3.99 10.27
C ARG A 183 -21.00 2.76 9.52
N HIS A 184 -21.83 1.74 9.29
CA HIS A 184 -21.46 0.53 8.56
C HIS A 184 -21.19 0.78 7.07
N LYS A 185 -21.87 1.76 6.46
CA LYS A 185 -21.70 2.10 5.04
C LYS A 185 -20.26 2.50 4.71
N TYR A 186 -19.64 3.31 5.58
CA TYR A 186 -18.25 3.72 5.42
C TYR A 186 -17.28 2.54 5.45
N LEU A 187 -17.55 1.52 6.28
CA LEU A 187 -16.73 0.31 6.34
C LEU A 187 -16.84 -0.51 5.04
N TYR A 188 -18.03 -0.62 4.45
CA TYR A 188 -18.21 -1.30 3.17
C TYR A 188 -17.56 -0.56 2.01
N ILE A 189 -17.72 0.76 1.95
CA ILE A 189 -17.02 1.60 0.97
C ILE A 189 -15.51 1.42 1.10
N TYR A 190 -15.01 1.41 2.34
CA TYR A 190 -13.60 1.18 2.61
C TYR A 190 -13.13 -0.21 2.15
N LEU A 191 -13.90 -1.27 2.42
CA LEU A 191 -13.60 -2.64 1.99
C LEU A 191 -13.56 -2.78 0.46
N LEU A 192 -14.56 -2.23 -0.22
CA LEU A 192 -14.62 -2.24 -1.68
C LEU A 192 -13.46 -1.46 -2.29
N ARG A 193 -13.10 -0.33 -1.67
CA ARG A 193 -11.97 0.49 -2.10
C ARG A 193 -10.65 -0.24 -1.95
N ILE A 194 -10.35 -0.80 -0.77
CA ILE A 194 -9.09 -1.51 -0.55
C ILE A 194 -8.99 -2.73 -1.46
N PHE A 195 -10.10 -3.43 -1.71
CA PHE A 195 -10.16 -4.53 -2.65
C PHE A 195 -9.86 -4.09 -4.09
N LYS A 196 -10.57 -3.05 -4.60
CA LYS A 196 -10.31 -2.48 -5.94
C LYS A 196 -8.86 -2.02 -6.07
N GLN A 197 -8.30 -1.44 -4.99
CA GLN A 197 -6.93 -0.94 -4.97
C GLN A 197 -5.86 -2.05 -4.95
N SER A 198 -6.23 -3.25 -4.51
CA SER A 198 -5.35 -4.41 -4.42
C SER A 198 -5.25 -5.19 -5.74
N ILE A 199 -6.11 -4.90 -6.72
CA ILE A 199 -6.12 -5.55 -8.03
C ILE A 199 -5.14 -4.83 -8.96
N GLU A 200 -4.05 -5.49 -9.35
CA GLU A 200 -3.00 -4.91 -10.20
C GLU A 200 -3.28 -5.03 -11.71
N SER A 201 -3.96 -6.09 -12.14
CA SER A 201 -4.24 -6.37 -13.56
C SER A 201 -5.73 -6.21 -13.91
N VAL A 202 -6.07 -6.09 -15.18
CA VAL A 202 -7.48 -6.08 -15.62
C VAL A 202 -8.08 -7.47 -15.36
N ALA A 203 -9.16 -7.54 -14.59
CA ALA A 203 -9.93 -8.76 -14.31
C ALA A 203 -9.05 -9.98 -13.90
N PRO A 204 -8.25 -9.89 -12.82
CA PRO A 204 -7.46 -11.04 -12.38
C PRO A 204 -8.37 -12.16 -11.92
N ARG A 205 -7.95 -13.40 -12.16
CA ARG A 205 -8.58 -14.54 -11.50
C ARG A 205 -8.22 -14.51 -10.02
N LEU A 206 -9.22 -14.30 -9.16
CA LEU A 206 -9.03 -14.29 -7.71
C LEU A 206 -9.03 -15.72 -7.15
N SER A 207 -8.12 -16.01 -6.23
CA SER A 207 -8.15 -17.28 -5.48
C SER A 207 -9.38 -17.33 -4.56
N HIS A 208 -9.92 -18.53 -4.39
CA HIS A 208 -11.06 -18.76 -3.50
C HIS A 208 -10.76 -18.35 -2.06
N MET A 209 -9.52 -18.48 -1.59
CA MET A 209 -9.08 -18.06 -0.25
C MET A 209 -9.29 -16.56 -0.03
N VAL A 210 -8.89 -15.76 -1.01
CA VAL A 210 -9.03 -14.31 -0.96
C VAL A 210 -10.50 -13.90 -1.09
N SER A 211 -11.25 -14.53 -2.00
CA SER A 211 -12.69 -14.29 -2.15
C SER A 211 -13.46 -14.60 -0.86
N HIS A 212 -13.18 -15.73 -0.22
CA HIS A 212 -13.79 -16.11 1.06
C HIS A 212 -13.38 -15.16 2.19
N PHE A 213 -12.14 -14.68 2.20
CA PHE A 213 -11.72 -13.65 3.15
C PHE A 213 -12.60 -12.40 3.05
N PHE A 214 -12.70 -11.77 1.87
CA PHE A 214 -13.50 -10.57 1.70
C PHE A 214 -14.99 -10.80 1.98
N SER A 215 -15.52 -11.97 1.61
CA SER A 215 -16.91 -12.35 1.94
C SER A 215 -17.15 -12.51 3.44
N ARG A 216 -16.20 -13.08 4.20
CA ARG A 216 -16.32 -13.18 5.66
C ARG A 216 -16.12 -11.84 6.35
N VAL A 217 -15.22 -11.00 5.85
CA VAL A 217 -14.98 -9.65 6.39
C VAL A 217 -16.21 -8.76 6.16
N SER A 218 -16.86 -8.84 5.01
CA SER A 218 -18.08 -8.08 4.76
C SER A 218 -19.18 -8.46 5.75
N LYS A 219 -19.35 -9.76 6.06
CA LYS A 219 -20.27 -10.20 7.12
C LYS A 219 -19.82 -9.78 8.52
N LEU A 220 -18.51 -9.80 8.81
CA LEU A 220 -17.94 -9.40 10.09
C LEU A 220 -18.24 -7.93 10.43
N PHE A 221 -18.32 -7.06 9.42
CA PHE A 221 -18.63 -5.65 9.62
C PHE A 221 -20.04 -5.39 10.16
N LEU A 222 -20.97 -6.34 10.04
CA LEU A 222 -22.29 -6.28 10.68
C LEU A 222 -22.26 -6.63 12.16
N HIS A 223 -21.13 -7.14 12.67
CA HIS A 223 -21.03 -7.74 14.00
C HIS A 223 -19.78 -7.20 14.73
N PRO A 224 -19.80 -5.92 15.16
CA PRO A 224 -18.68 -5.31 15.88
C PRO A 224 -18.37 -5.98 17.24
N GLU A 225 -19.34 -6.69 17.81
CA GLU A 225 -19.19 -7.50 19.03
C GLU A 225 -18.29 -8.73 18.84
N SER A 226 -17.97 -9.08 17.59
CA SER A 226 -17.12 -10.23 17.30
C SER A 226 -15.68 -9.96 17.74
N PRO A 227 -15.02 -10.91 18.43
CA PRO A 227 -13.61 -10.75 18.82
C PRO A 227 -12.67 -10.63 17.62
N LEU A 228 -13.12 -11.05 16.43
CA LEU A 228 -12.37 -10.95 15.17
C LEU A 228 -12.40 -9.53 14.59
N PHE A 229 -13.32 -8.68 15.02
CA PHE A 229 -13.52 -7.35 14.42
C PHE A 229 -12.27 -6.48 14.55
N SER A 230 -11.70 -6.40 15.75
CA SER A 230 -10.52 -5.57 16.01
C SER A 230 -9.25 -6.05 15.29
N PRO A 231 -8.86 -7.35 15.34
CA PRO A 231 -7.72 -7.85 14.57
C PRO A 231 -7.86 -7.64 13.07
N VAL A 232 -9.04 -7.92 12.50
CA VAL A 232 -9.28 -7.76 11.05
C VAL A 232 -9.28 -6.30 10.65
N LEU A 233 -9.94 -5.42 11.40
CA LEU A 233 -9.96 -3.98 11.10
C LEU A 233 -8.55 -3.38 11.21
N SER A 234 -7.76 -3.83 12.20
CA SER A 234 -6.36 -3.45 12.36
C SER A 234 -5.52 -3.89 11.16
N PHE A 235 -5.73 -5.10 10.64
CA PHE A 235 -5.07 -5.60 9.44
C PHE A 235 -5.41 -4.75 8.20
N LEU A 236 -6.71 -4.47 7.97
CA LEU A 236 -7.13 -3.66 6.83
C LEU A 236 -6.53 -2.25 6.89
N SER A 237 -6.48 -1.67 8.09
CA SER A 237 -5.94 -0.32 8.32
C SER A 237 -4.41 -0.26 8.24
N LEU A 238 -3.71 -1.40 8.28
CA LEU A 238 -2.25 -1.44 8.33
C LEU A 238 -1.59 -1.01 7.02
N LYS A 239 -2.22 -1.32 5.88
CA LYS A 239 -1.67 -1.04 4.55
C LYS A 239 -2.75 -0.52 3.61
N PRO A 240 -2.43 0.39 2.68
CA PRO A 240 -3.38 0.90 1.70
C PRO A 240 -3.78 -0.13 0.62
N VAL A 241 -3.09 -1.29 0.58
CA VAL A 241 -3.34 -2.42 -0.33
C VAL A 241 -3.14 -3.74 0.41
N ILE A 242 -3.90 -4.75 -0.02
CA ILE A 242 -3.79 -6.13 0.46
C ILE A 242 -3.06 -6.96 -0.59
N ASP A 243 -2.11 -7.77 -0.15
CA ASP A 243 -1.39 -8.70 -1.01
C ASP A 243 -2.30 -9.89 -1.36
N LEU A 244 -2.81 -9.92 -2.59
CA LEU A 244 -3.74 -10.94 -3.06
C LEU A 244 -3.05 -12.29 -3.41
N ASN A 245 -1.71 -12.34 -3.37
CA ASN A 245 -0.93 -13.56 -3.66
C ASN A 245 -0.70 -14.43 -2.42
N ASN A 246 -1.24 -14.03 -1.26
CA ASN A 246 -1.04 -14.70 0.02
C ASN A 246 -2.36 -14.73 0.82
N VAL A 247 -2.47 -15.68 1.74
CA VAL A 247 -3.65 -15.76 2.62
C VAL A 247 -3.66 -14.53 3.54
N PRO A 248 -4.69 -13.67 3.49
CA PRO A 248 -4.74 -12.47 4.31
C PRO A 248 -4.73 -12.80 5.80
N GLU A 249 -3.86 -12.12 6.55
CA GLU A 249 -3.74 -12.20 8.01
C GLU A 249 -3.55 -13.61 8.61
N LEU A 250 -3.03 -14.57 7.82
CA LEU A 250 -2.85 -15.97 8.22
C LEU A 250 -2.06 -16.12 9.53
N TYR A 251 -0.85 -15.56 9.56
CA TYR A 251 0.10 -15.77 10.66
C TYR A 251 -0.38 -15.14 11.96
N LYS A 252 -0.93 -13.93 11.88
CA LYS A 252 -1.38 -13.20 13.05
C LYS A 252 -2.56 -13.88 13.73
N LEU A 253 -3.54 -14.36 12.96
CA LEU A 253 -4.71 -15.05 13.52
C LEU A 253 -4.36 -16.47 13.98
N LEU A 254 -3.55 -17.21 13.21
CA LEU A 254 -3.19 -18.58 13.57
C LEU A 254 -2.24 -18.65 14.77
N LEU A 255 -1.32 -17.69 14.90
CA LEU A 255 -0.41 -17.56 16.02
C LEU A 255 -0.84 -16.45 16.97
N SER A 256 -2.16 -16.24 17.11
CA SER A 256 -2.71 -15.18 17.94
C SER A 256 -2.16 -15.20 19.36
N SER A 257 -1.73 -14.02 19.80
CA SER A 257 -1.27 -13.72 21.15
C SER A 257 -2.39 -13.19 22.06
N SER A 258 -3.64 -13.17 21.58
CA SER A 258 -4.80 -12.73 22.36
C SER A 258 -5.03 -13.67 23.55
N THR A 259 -5.18 -13.13 24.77
CA THR A 259 -5.40 -13.98 25.96
C THR A 259 -6.76 -14.65 25.92
N ASP A 260 -7.78 -13.92 25.46
CA ASP A 260 -9.18 -14.33 25.63
C ASP A 260 -9.81 -14.87 24.34
N HIS A 261 -9.25 -14.50 23.18
CA HIS A 261 -9.88 -14.76 21.87
C HIS A 261 -9.04 -15.57 20.89
N HIS A 262 -7.86 -16.04 21.29
CA HIS A 262 -6.96 -16.77 20.41
C HIS A 262 -7.57 -18.05 19.82
N HIS A 263 -8.49 -18.71 20.53
CA HIS A 263 -9.18 -19.90 20.00
C HIS A 263 -10.10 -19.56 18.83
N GLN A 264 -10.91 -18.50 18.98
CA GLN A 264 -11.82 -18.02 17.94
C GLN A 264 -11.03 -17.49 16.72
N GLU A 265 -9.93 -16.77 16.96
CA GLU A 265 -9.05 -16.27 15.89
C GLU A 265 -8.44 -17.40 15.06
N ARG A 266 -7.92 -18.45 15.72
CA ARG A 266 -7.36 -19.65 15.08
C ARG A 266 -8.42 -20.43 14.31
N GLU A 267 -9.58 -20.65 14.92
CA GLU A 267 -10.67 -21.37 14.28
C GLU A 267 -11.19 -20.62 13.06
N TRP A 268 -11.31 -19.29 13.13
CA TRP A 268 -11.78 -18.49 12.00
C TRP A 268 -10.88 -18.63 10.77
N ILE A 269 -9.56 -18.52 10.95
CA ILE A 269 -8.61 -18.60 9.83
C ILE A 269 -8.50 -20.03 9.30
N LEU A 270 -8.53 -21.06 10.17
CA LEU A 270 -8.50 -22.45 9.74
C LEU A 270 -9.78 -22.85 8.98
N SER A 271 -10.95 -22.39 9.44
CA SER A 271 -12.22 -22.60 8.74
C SER A 271 -12.24 -21.89 7.39
N LEU A 272 -11.63 -20.71 7.29
CA LEU A 272 -11.49 -19.99 6.02
C LEU A 272 -10.69 -20.84 5.04
N ILE A 273 -9.53 -21.38 5.46
CA ILE A 273 -8.68 -22.21 4.60
C ILE A 273 -9.40 -23.51 4.22
N SER A 274 -10.09 -24.16 5.16
CA SER A 274 -10.77 -25.45 4.89
C SER A 274 -11.88 -25.33 3.86
N GLU A 275 -12.64 -24.23 3.89
CA GLU A 275 -13.76 -24.01 2.96
C GLU A 275 -13.30 -23.48 1.60
N SER A 276 -12.13 -22.84 1.53
CA SER A 276 -11.64 -22.19 0.31
C SER A 276 -10.54 -22.95 -0.43
N LEU A 277 -10.02 -24.06 0.10
CA LEU A 277 -9.07 -24.92 -0.59
C LEU A 277 -9.80 -25.84 -1.59
N ILE A 278 -10.11 -25.31 -2.77
CA ILE A 278 -10.90 -26.01 -3.80
C ILE A 278 -10.01 -26.47 -4.96
N GLU A 279 -9.05 -25.63 -5.37
CA GLU A 279 -8.18 -25.89 -6.52
C GLU A 279 -6.67 -25.86 -6.18
N PRO A 280 -5.80 -26.42 -7.04
CA PRO A 280 -4.35 -26.39 -6.83
C PRO A 280 -3.76 -24.98 -6.72
N MET A 281 -4.39 -23.97 -7.33
CA MET A 281 -3.97 -22.57 -7.19
C MET A 281 -4.12 -22.08 -5.75
N ASP A 282 -5.19 -22.49 -5.06
CA ASP A 282 -5.43 -22.10 -3.67
C ASP A 282 -4.40 -22.75 -2.74
N TYR A 283 -3.99 -23.99 -3.04
CA TYR A 283 -2.87 -24.65 -2.35
C TYR A 283 -1.56 -23.86 -2.51
N ASN A 284 -1.24 -23.41 -3.73
CA ASN A 284 -0.04 -22.62 -3.98
C ASN A 284 -0.06 -21.31 -3.18
N LEU A 285 -1.21 -20.65 -3.10
CA LEU A 285 -1.37 -19.42 -2.32
C LEU A 285 -1.12 -19.65 -0.81
N LEU A 286 -1.63 -20.75 -0.25
CA LEU A 286 -1.30 -21.17 1.12
C LEU A 286 0.19 -21.49 1.27
N GLN A 287 0.81 -22.10 0.26
CA GLN A 287 2.19 -22.53 0.29
C GLN A 287 3.21 -21.40 0.04
N ASN A 288 2.82 -20.29 -0.57
CA ASN A 288 3.70 -19.16 -0.88
C ASN A 288 4.45 -18.62 0.35
N ARG A 289 3.83 -18.68 1.53
CA ARG A 289 4.48 -18.35 2.80
C ARG A 289 4.77 -19.56 3.68
N SER A 290 4.78 -20.79 3.16
CA SER A 290 4.92 -22.03 3.94
C SER A 290 3.76 -22.34 4.89
N GLY A 291 2.52 -21.96 4.52
CA GLY A 291 1.34 -22.18 5.34
C GLY A 291 1.09 -23.66 5.65
N VAL A 292 1.25 -24.56 4.67
CA VAL A 292 1.06 -26.01 4.87
C VAL A 292 2.06 -26.56 5.88
N LYS A 293 3.34 -26.17 5.74
CA LYS A 293 4.40 -26.58 6.67
C LYS A 293 4.11 -26.09 8.09
N LEU A 294 3.60 -24.87 8.23
CA LEU A 294 3.15 -24.34 9.52
C LEU A 294 2.02 -25.19 10.11
N LEU A 295 0.97 -25.50 9.34
CA LEU A 295 -0.15 -26.33 9.80
C LEU A 295 0.33 -27.72 10.29
N LEU A 296 1.19 -28.38 9.53
CA LEU A 296 1.77 -29.67 9.91
C LEU A 296 2.60 -29.57 11.20
N SER A 297 3.39 -28.51 11.35
CA SER A 297 4.24 -28.30 12.54
C SER A 297 3.45 -27.94 13.80
N LEU A 298 2.32 -27.23 13.66
CA LEU A 298 1.50 -26.81 14.79
C LEU A 298 0.59 -27.92 15.30
N PHE A 299 0.23 -28.89 14.46
CA PHE A 299 -0.68 -29.99 14.80
C PHE A 299 -0.35 -30.71 16.14
N PRO A 300 0.90 -31.17 16.39
CA PRO A 300 1.23 -31.86 17.64
C PRO A 300 1.35 -30.94 18.85
N THR A 301 1.39 -29.62 18.66
CA THR A 301 1.60 -28.67 19.76
C THR A 301 0.37 -28.54 20.65
N CYS A 302 0.57 -28.17 21.92
CA CYS A 302 -0.54 -27.89 22.85
C CYS A 302 -1.30 -26.59 22.52
N MET A 303 -0.80 -25.77 21.59
CA MET A 303 -1.44 -24.51 21.20
C MET A 303 -2.78 -24.71 20.48
N LEU A 304 -2.98 -25.86 19.85
CA LEU A 304 -4.21 -26.14 19.12
C LEU A 304 -5.20 -26.92 20.01
N ASN A 305 -6.48 -26.55 19.93
CA ASN A 305 -7.58 -27.34 20.46
C ASN A 305 -8.00 -28.42 19.45
N MET A 306 -8.90 -29.32 19.85
CA MET A 306 -9.36 -30.40 18.97
C MET A 306 -10.15 -29.89 17.75
N ALA A 307 -10.90 -28.80 17.89
CA ALA A 307 -11.60 -28.18 16.77
C ALA A 307 -10.62 -27.70 15.68
N SER A 308 -9.56 -26.99 16.07
CA SER A 308 -8.49 -26.53 15.17
C SER A 308 -7.78 -27.71 14.49
N ARG A 309 -7.49 -28.79 15.23
CA ARG A 309 -6.89 -30.00 14.64
C ARG A 309 -7.81 -30.65 13.61
N ARG A 310 -9.12 -30.73 13.88
CA ARG A 310 -10.11 -31.24 12.92
C ARG A 310 -10.13 -30.41 11.64
N LEU A 311 -10.05 -29.08 11.73
CA LEU A 311 -9.94 -28.21 10.56
C LEU A 311 -8.66 -28.44 9.76
N ILE A 312 -7.51 -28.62 10.42
CA ILE A 312 -6.24 -28.98 9.74
C ILE A 312 -6.38 -30.31 8.99
N LEU A 313 -6.99 -31.33 9.61
CA LEU A 313 -7.24 -32.60 8.92
C LEU A 313 -8.21 -32.43 7.74
N ALA A 314 -9.24 -31.60 7.87
CA ALA A 314 -10.14 -31.29 6.75
C ALA A 314 -9.41 -30.63 5.59
N ILE A 315 -8.52 -29.66 5.87
CA ILE A 315 -7.66 -29.01 4.87
C ILE A 315 -6.80 -30.05 4.15
N LEU A 316 -6.11 -30.92 4.90
CA LEU A 316 -5.25 -31.97 4.32
C LEU A 316 -6.06 -32.98 3.50
N LYS A 317 -7.25 -33.35 3.95
CA LYS A 317 -8.17 -34.23 3.23
C LYS A 317 -8.56 -33.64 1.88
N SER A 318 -8.98 -32.37 1.83
CA SER A 318 -9.25 -31.67 0.57
C SER A 318 -8.01 -31.56 -0.31
N ALA A 319 -6.84 -31.29 0.29
CA ALA A 319 -5.58 -31.18 -0.44
C ALA A 319 -5.17 -32.48 -1.17
N VAL A 320 -5.28 -33.62 -0.49
CA VAL A 320 -4.91 -34.95 -1.03
C VAL A 320 -5.90 -35.44 -2.09
N GLN A 321 -7.12 -34.89 -2.13
CA GLN A 321 -8.06 -35.17 -3.21
C GLN A 321 -7.58 -34.61 -4.57
N MET A 322 -6.73 -33.58 -4.57
CA MET A 322 -6.13 -33.02 -5.78
C MET A 322 -4.81 -33.75 -6.15
N PRO A 323 -4.67 -34.36 -7.34
CA PRO A 323 -3.49 -35.18 -7.67
C PRO A 323 -2.15 -34.43 -7.64
N SER A 324 -2.09 -33.20 -8.16
CA SER A 324 -0.85 -32.39 -8.19
C SER A 324 -0.40 -31.99 -6.79
N VAL A 325 -1.35 -31.58 -5.95
CA VAL A 325 -1.12 -31.18 -4.56
C VAL A 325 -0.73 -32.39 -3.71
N ALA A 326 -1.38 -33.54 -3.90
CA ALA A 326 -1.03 -34.78 -3.21
C ALA A 326 0.42 -35.20 -3.49
N HIS A 327 0.89 -35.06 -4.74
CA HIS A 327 2.28 -35.32 -5.10
C HIS A 327 3.25 -34.39 -4.36
N ASP A 328 2.94 -33.08 -4.30
CA ASP A 328 3.75 -32.11 -3.56
C ASP A 328 3.79 -32.39 -2.05
N LEU A 329 2.63 -32.68 -1.46
CA LEU A 329 2.49 -33.04 -0.04
C LEU A 329 3.31 -34.29 0.32
N PHE A 330 3.28 -35.30 -0.54
CA PHE A 330 3.99 -36.54 -0.29
C PHE A 330 5.51 -36.34 -0.35
N TYR A 331 6.00 -35.72 -1.41
CA TYR A 331 7.44 -35.62 -1.68
C TYR A 331 8.12 -34.44 -1.01
N ARG A 332 7.52 -33.25 -1.06
CA ARG A 332 8.13 -32.04 -0.51
C ARG A 332 7.80 -31.85 0.96
N MET A 333 6.55 -32.10 1.34
CA MET A 333 6.09 -31.89 2.73
C MET A 333 6.27 -33.12 3.61
N ASN A 334 6.74 -34.24 3.07
CA ASN A 334 6.99 -35.49 3.79
C ASN A 334 5.76 -35.99 4.57
N LEU A 335 4.56 -35.83 3.97
CA LEU A 335 3.28 -36.07 4.64
C LEU A 335 3.16 -37.48 5.24
N HIS A 336 3.73 -38.50 4.59
CA HIS A 336 3.68 -39.88 5.07
C HIS A 336 4.41 -40.06 6.42
N SER A 337 5.59 -39.45 6.55
CA SER A 337 6.36 -39.46 7.80
C SER A 337 5.63 -38.68 8.91
N TRP A 338 4.97 -37.58 8.54
CA TRP A 338 4.14 -36.80 9.44
C TRP A 338 2.92 -37.59 9.94
N ILE A 339 2.19 -38.27 9.06
CA ILE A 339 1.03 -39.12 9.43
C ILE A 339 1.46 -40.18 10.45
N ALA A 340 2.56 -40.89 10.18
CA ALA A 340 3.08 -41.91 11.09
C ALA A 340 3.39 -41.34 12.49
N SER A 341 4.03 -40.16 12.55
CA SER A 341 4.30 -39.47 13.82
C SER A 341 3.03 -39.05 14.55
N ILE A 342 2.02 -38.57 13.82
CA ILE A 342 0.80 -38.03 14.42
C ILE A 342 -0.11 -39.11 14.98
N ILE A 343 -0.16 -40.30 14.38
CA ILE A 343 -0.91 -41.44 14.93
C ILE A 343 -0.46 -41.71 16.37
N THR A 344 0.85 -41.77 16.61
CA THR A 344 1.40 -41.97 17.96
C THR A 344 1.01 -40.84 18.91
N VAL A 345 1.09 -39.58 18.46
CA VAL A 345 0.72 -38.40 19.26
C VAL A 345 -0.76 -38.44 19.64
N LEU A 346 -1.66 -38.68 18.70
CA LEU A 346 -3.10 -38.73 18.96
C LEU A 346 -3.48 -39.90 19.87
N LEU A 347 -2.84 -41.05 19.74
CA LEU A 347 -3.04 -42.18 20.64
C LEU A 347 -2.65 -41.82 22.09
N ALA A 348 -1.55 -41.07 22.27
CA ALA A 348 -1.09 -40.58 23.57
C ALA A 348 -1.93 -39.44 24.16
N MET A 349 -2.70 -38.70 23.35
CA MET A 349 -3.61 -37.68 23.84
C MET A 349 -4.85 -38.32 24.52
N ASN A 350 -5.13 -37.91 25.76
CA ASN A 350 -6.21 -38.40 26.64
C ASN A 350 -7.60 -38.42 25.97
N PRO A 351 -8.57 -39.24 26.46
CA PRO A 351 -9.83 -39.46 25.76
C PRO A 351 -10.69 -38.19 25.74
N LEU A 352 -10.65 -37.52 24.60
CA LEU A 352 -11.59 -36.45 24.22
C LEU A 352 -12.63 -37.08 23.29
N ASN A 353 -13.89 -36.67 23.43
CA ASN A 353 -15.05 -37.20 22.70
C ASN A 353 -14.87 -37.23 21.16
N ASP A 354 -13.98 -36.38 20.63
CA ASP A 354 -13.72 -36.22 19.19
C ASP A 354 -12.52 -37.03 18.65
N LYS A 355 -11.85 -37.83 19.50
CA LYS A 355 -10.73 -38.68 19.10
C LYS A 355 -11.06 -39.65 17.95
N PRO A 356 -12.21 -40.36 17.92
CA PRO A 356 -12.51 -41.29 16.82
C PRO A 356 -12.59 -40.57 15.48
N ALA A 357 -13.28 -39.43 15.41
CA ALA A 357 -13.41 -38.66 14.16
C ALA A 357 -12.06 -38.14 13.63
N ALA A 358 -11.11 -37.82 14.50
CA ALA A 358 -9.77 -37.42 14.08
C ALA A 358 -8.97 -38.60 13.51
N VAL A 359 -9.08 -39.78 14.14
CA VAL A 359 -8.46 -41.02 13.65
C VAL A 359 -9.06 -41.41 12.29
N ASP A 360 -10.39 -41.40 12.15
CA ASP A 360 -11.08 -41.71 10.88
C ASP A 360 -10.61 -40.79 9.74
N ASN A 361 -10.41 -39.51 10.02
CA ASN A 361 -9.91 -38.57 9.03
C ASN A 361 -8.47 -38.87 8.61
N ILE A 362 -7.61 -39.29 9.56
CA ILE A 362 -6.23 -39.68 9.25
C ILE A 362 -6.19 -40.96 8.45
N GLU A 363 -6.98 -41.96 8.83
CA GLU A 363 -7.11 -43.22 8.08
C GLU A 363 -7.66 -42.96 6.67
N ALA A 364 -8.64 -42.06 6.52
CA ALA A 364 -9.15 -41.64 5.22
C ALA A 364 -8.08 -40.94 4.37
N ILE A 365 -7.27 -40.05 4.98
CA ILE A 365 -6.14 -39.40 4.30
C ILE A 365 -5.12 -40.47 3.88
N GLN A 366 -4.72 -41.36 4.78
CA GLN A 366 -3.77 -42.43 4.52
C GLN A 366 -4.26 -43.36 3.40
N SER A 367 -5.51 -43.82 3.47
CA SER A 367 -6.14 -44.65 2.44
C SER A 367 -6.17 -43.95 1.07
N THR A 368 -6.47 -42.64 1.05
CA THR A 368 -6.45 -41.86 -0.20
C THR A 368 -5.04 -41.74 -0.77
N VAL A 369 -4.03 -41.52 0.08
CA VAL A 369 -2.61 -41.51 -0.32
C VAL A 369 -2.21 -42.88 -0.87
N GLU A 370 -2.53 -43.96 -0.16
CA GLU A 370 -2.19 -45.33 -0.56
C GLU A 370 -2.89 -45.75 -1.86
N ALA A 371 -4.19 -45.48 -2.01
CA ALA A 371 -4.98 -45.85 -3.19
C ALA A 371 -4.52 -45.13 -4.47
N LYS A 372 -4.17 -43.84 -4.36
CA LYS A 372 -3.69 -43.06 -5.51
C LYS A 372 -2.23 -43.33 -5.85
N TRP A 373 -1.42 -43.74 -4.87
CA TRP A 373 0.03 -43.83 -5.02
C TRP A 373 0.59 -45.26 -5.15
N HIS A 374 -0.15 -46.28 -4.74
CA HIS A 374 0.15 -47.69 -5.00
C HIS A 374 -0.76 -48.36 -6.06
N PRO A 375 -1.04 -47.77 -7.24
CA PRO A 375 -1.90 -48.43 -8.23
C PRO A 375 -1.25 -49.70 -8.84
N LYS A 376 0.06 -49.89 -8.69
CA LYS A 376 0.81 -50.99 -9.34
C LYS A 376 0.80 -52.34 -8.62
N GLN A 377 0.34 -52.45 -7.38
CA GLN A 377 0.26 -53.76 -6.71
C GLN A 377 -0.96 -54.61 -7.13
N ARG A 378 -2.00 -54.01 -7.73
CA ARG A 378 -3.19 -54.75 -8.19
C ARG A 378 -3.14 -55.26 -9.64
N ARG A 379 -2.10 -54.92 -10.42
CA ARG A 379 -1.95 -55.39 -11.82
C ARG A 379 -0.98 -56.57 -12.00
N CYS A 380 -0.43 -57.13 -10.92
CA CYS A 380 0.44 -58.30 -10.98
C CYS A 380 -0.24 -59.61 -10.52
N ALA A 381 -1.57 -59.60 -10.35
CA ALA A 381 -2.36 -60.78 -10.03
C ALA A 381 -3.54 -60.88 -11.00
N SER A 382 -3.25 -61.26 -12.24
CA SER A 382 -4.22 -61.78 -13.21
C SER A 382 -3.52 -62.76 -14.13
#